data_AF-A0A7K0QXC9-F1
#
_entry.id   AF-A0A7K0QXC9-F1
#
_cell.length_a   1.000
_cell.length_b   1.000
_cell.length_c   1.000
_cell.angle_alpha   90.00
_cell.angle_beta   90.00
_cell.angle_gamma   90.00
#
_symmetry.space_group_name_H-M   'P 1'
#
loop_
_entity.id
_entity.type
_entity.pdbx_description
1 polymer ?
#
loop_
_entity_poly.entity_id
_entity_poly.type
_entity_poly.pdbx_seq_one_letter_code
_entity_poly.pdbx_strand_id
1 'polypeptide(L)'
;MQPLISAARRTSGLSQSEVARRAGTSRPTLSSYEHGHRSPTLETLIRLLAANGQQLEAIPMLTFTEHHDSRGKPFFVPDHLPRLSLRDAFATVVLPTHVDWSASSAPRALADPQQRLLAYQVVLAEGGPDEISAYVDGALLIDAWPEIFLPKDIRRAWQPIIDRALV
;
A
#
# COMPACT_ATOMS: atom_id res chain seq x y z
N MET A 1 5.86 17.55 -4.25
CA MET A 1 6.09 16.26 -4.95
C MET A 1 7.42 16.33 -5.69
N GLN A 2 8.38 15.44 -5.40
CA GLN A 2 9.59 15.30 -6.23
C GLN A 2 9.24 14.45 -7.47
N PRO A 3 9.66 14.84 -8.68
CA PRO A 3 9.37 14.06 -9.88
C PRO A 3 10.09 12.71 -9.85
N LEU A 4 9.43 11.67 -10.37
CA LEU A 4 9.82 10.26 -10.29
C LEU A 4 11.30 10.00 -10.64
N ILE A 5 11.81 10.64 -11.70
CA ILE A 5 13.19 10.48 -12.17
C ILE A 5 14.20 10.98 -11.13
N SER A 6 13.91 12.11 -10.48
CA SER A 6 14.78 12.68 -9.45
C SER A 6 14.85 11.79 -8.21
N ALA A 7 13.71 11.20 -7.82
CA ALA A 7 13.65 10.26 -6.70
C ALA A 7 14.43 8.98 -7.03
N ALA A 8 14.19 8.40 -8.21
CA ALA A 8 14.90 7.24 -8.73
C ALA A 8 16.43 7.40 -8.67
N ARG A 9 16.91 8.54 -9.17
CA ARG A 9 18.33 8.83 -9.17
C ARG A 9 18.93 8.97 -7.77
N ARG A 10 18.24 9.63 -6.85
CA ARG A 10 18.71 9.79 -5.46
C ARG A 10 18.85 8.44 -4.76
N THR A 11 17.89 7.54 -4.95
CA THR A 11 17.96 6.18 -4.39
C THR A 11 19.15 5.39 -4.93
N SER A 12 19.48 5.55 -6.21
CA SER A 12 20.63 4.88 -6.83
C SER A 12 22.00 5.50 -6.49
N GLY A 13 22.03 6.71 -5.91
CA GLY A 13 23.26 7.45 -5.63
C GLY A 13 23.99 8.01 -6.87
N LEU A 14 23.40 7.90 -8.07
CA LEU A 14 24.05 8.33 -9.31
C LEU A 14 23.94 9.85 -9.55
N SER A 15 24.92 10.43 -10.24
CA SER A 15 24.84 11.81 -10.73
C SER A 15 23.96 11.92 -11.97
N GLN A 16 23.47 13.12 -12.29
CA GLN A 16 22.72 13.36 -13.54
C GLN A 16 23.53 12.95 -14.77
N SER A 17 24.83 13.25 -14.81
CA SER A 17 25.70 12.91 -15.94
C SER A 17 25.82 11.39 -16.12
N GLU A 18 25.90 10.64 -15.02
CA GLU A 18 26.03 9.20 -15.06
C GLU A 18 24.74 8.52 -15.53
N VAL A 19 23.59 8.95 -15.02
CA VAL A 19 22.28 8.46 -15.50
C VAL A 19 22.08 8.81 -16.97
N ALA A 20 22.38 10.04 -17.38
CA ALA A 20 22.23 10.48 -18.76
C ALA A 20 23.06 9.61 -19.72
N ARG A 21 24.33 9.34 -19.35
CA ARG A 21 25.24 8.47 -20.10
C ARG A 21 24.69 7.06 -20.23
N ARG A 22 24.26 6.44 -19.12
CA ARG A 22 23.69 5.09 -19.10
C ARG A 22 22.39 4.99 -19.89
N ALA A 23 21.55 6.01 -19.80
CA ALA A 23 20.25 6.06 -20.45
C ALA A 23 20.33 6.60 -21.90
N GLY A 24 21.51 6.84 -22.47
CA GLY A 24 21.66 7.34 -23.85
C GLY A 24 20.93 8.67 -24.09
N THR A 25 21.03 9.61 -23.15
CA THR A 25 20.52 10.99 -23.24
C THR A 25 21.57 11.99 -22.77
N SER A 26 21.27 13.29 -22.80
CA SER A 26 22.18 14.34 -22.34
C SER A 26 21.88 14.77 -20.90
N ARG A 27 22.90 15.23 -20.16
CA ARG A 27 22.70 15.80 -18.80
C ARG A 27 21.71 16.98 -18.81
N PRO A 28 21.76 17.95 -19.74
CA PRO A 28 20.74 19.00 -19.85
C PRO A 28 19.33 18.45 -20.11
N THR A 29 19.19 17.43 -20.96
CA THR A 29 17.89 16.77 -21.22
C THR A 29 17.35 16.13 -19.94
N LEU A 30 18.17 15.36 -19.23
CA LEU A 30 17.79 14.77 -17.94
C LEU A 30 17.41 15.84 -16.91
N SER A 31 18.19 16.91 -16.80
CA SER A 31 17.89 18.03 -15.91
C SER A 31 16.55 18.67 -16.27
N SER A 32 16.22 18.80 -17.57
CA SER A 32 14.92 19.32 -18.01
C SER A 32 13.75 18.44 -17.54
N TYR A 33 13.91 17.11 -17.61
CA TYR A 33 12.94 16.15 -17.08
C TYR A 33 12.82 16.21 -15.55
N GLU A 34 13.95 16.25 -14.83
CA GLU A 34 13.99 16.29 -13.36
C GLU A 34 13.35 17.56 -12.76
N HIS A 35 13.25 18.64 -13.54
CA HIS A 35 12.60 19.89 -13.12
C HIS A 35 11.21 20.08 -13.74
N GLY A 36 10.70 19.10 -14.50
CA GLY A 36 9.39 19.18 -15.15
C GLY A 36 9.28 20.16 -16.32
N HIS A 37 10.40 20.72 -16.79
CA HIS A 37 10.42 21.61 -17.97
C HIS A 37 10.12 20.85 -19.27
N ARG A 38 10.35 19.54 -19.29
CA ARG A 38 9.96 18.63 -20.36
C ARG A 38 9.39 17.35 -19.76
N SER A 39 8.47 16.73 -20.48
CA SER A 39 7.98 15.39 -20.16
C SER A 39 8.70 14.36 -21.06
N PRO A 40 9.31 13.31 -20.49
CA PRO A 40 9.87 12.22 -21.28
C PRO A 40 8.73 11.39 -21.92
N THR A 41 9.03 10.73 -23.05
CA THR A 41 8.18 9.64 -23.53
C THR A 41 8.22 8.46 -22.55
N LEU A 42 7.23 7.56 -22.60
CA LEU A 42 7.22 6.35 -21.77
C LEU A 42 8.51 5.53 -21.97
N GLU A 43 8.95 5.35 -23.21
CA GLU A 43 10.21 4.67 -23.54
C GLU A 43 11.42 5.34 -22.88
N THR A 44 11.50 6.68 -22.95
CA THR A 44 12.58 7.44 -22.31
C THR A 44 12.54 7.30 -20.79
N LEU A 45 11.35 7.32 -20.20
CA LEU A 45 11.16 7.12 -18.77
C LEU A 45 11.63 5.73 -18.33
N ILE A 46 11.21 4.67 -19.03
CA ILE A 46 11.61 3.29 -18.74
C ILE A 46 13.14 3.15 -18.82
N ARG A 47 13.76 3.71 -19.86
CA ARG A 47 15.22 3.69 -20.03
C ARG A 47 15.95 4.44 -18.91
N LEU A 48 15.42 5.58 -18.47
CA LEU A 48 15.96 6.34 -17.34
C LEU A 48 15.84 5.56 -16.04
N LEU A 49 14.70 4.92 -15.76
CA LEU A 49 14.52 4.09 -14.56
C LEU A 49 15.48 2.88 -14.59
N ALA A 50 15.60 2.20 -15.73
CA ALA A 50 16.51 1.06 -15.89
C ALA A 50 17.98 1.45 -15.65
N ALA A 51 18.41 2.65 -16.09
CA ALA A 51 19.74 3.18 -15.82
C ALA A 51 20.02 3.42 -14.31
N ASN A 52 18.96 3.60 -13.51
CA ASN A 52 19.01 3.71 -12.05
C ASN A 52 18.81 2.35 -11.34
N GLY A 53 18.73 1.23 -12.08
CA GLY A 53 18.48 -0.10 -11.52
C GLY A 53 17.02 -0.30 -11.07
N GLN A 54 16.08 0.45 -11.64
CA GLN A 54 14.66 0.40 -11.28
C GLN A 54 13.80 0.07 -12.49
N GLN A 55 12.62 -0.49 -12.24
CA GLN A 55 11.62 -0.79 -13.26
C GLN A 55 10.36 0.04 -13.01
N LEU A 56 9.61 0.31 -14.08
CA LEU A 56 8.29 0.92 -13.99
C LEU A 56 7.27 -0.20 -13.81
N GLU A 57 6.55 -0.18 -12.71
CA GLU A 57 5.48 -1.12 -12.40
C GLU A 57 4.16 -0.37 -12.29
N ALA A 58 3.12 -0.92 -12.91
CA ALA A 58 1.75 -0.45 -12.74
C ALA A 58 1.13 -1.18 -11.54
N ILE A 59 0.88 -0.44 -10.47
CA ILE A 59 0.20 -0.96 -9.28
C ILE A 59 -1.30 -0.64 -9.43
N PRO A 60 -2.20 -1.62 -9.27
CA PRO A 60 -3.64 -1.37 -9.26
C PRO A 60 -4.01 -0.32 -8.20
N MET A 61 -4.92 0.58 -8.54
CA MET A 61 -5.48 1.50 -7.56
C MET A 61 -6.48 0.74 -6.69
N LEU A 62 -6.26 0.74 -5.38
CA LEU A 62 -7.19 0.13 -4.43
C LEU A 62 -8.48 0.96 -4.39
N THR A 63 -9.61 0.29 -4.64
CA THR A 63 -10.94 0.89 -4.56
C THR A 63 -11.79 0.12 -3.57
N PHE A 64 -12.77 0.79 -2.98
CA PHE A 64 -13.59 0.22 -1.92
C PHE A 64 -15.07 0.27 -2.30
N THR A 65 -15.77 -0.79 -1.95
CA THR A 65 -17.23 -0.84 -1.95
C THR A 65 -17.71 -0.70 -0.51
N GLU A 66 -18.65 0.22 -0.29
CA GLU A 66 -19.36 0.32 0.98
C GLU A 66 -20.48 -0.72 1.03
N HIS A 67 -20.56 -1.41 2.16
CA HIS A 67 -21.59 -2.37 2.50
C HIS A 67 -22.21 -1.98 3.82
N HIS A 68 -23.41 -2.49 4.11
CA HIS A 68 -24.04 -2.34 5.41
C HIS A 68 -24.28 -3.70 6.03
N ASP A 69 -24.02 -3.83 7.33
CA ASP A 69 -24.38 -5.04 8.08
C ASP A 69 -25.90 -5.13 8.33
N SER A 70 -26.35 -6.22 8.95
CA SER A 70 -27.77 -6.39 9.29
C SER A 70 -28.36 -5.29 10.19
N ARG A 71 -27.53 -4.48 10.86
CA ARG A 71 -27.93 -3.37 11.73
C ARG A 71 -27.85 -2.02 11.02
N GLY A 72 -27.47 -1.99 9.74
CA GLY A 72 -27.29 -0.79 8.95
C GLY A 72 -25.95 -0.10 9.15
N LYS A 73 -25.03 -0.69 9.92
CA LYS A 73 -23.69 -0.10 10.14
C LYS A 73 -22.85 -0.26 8.86
N PRO A 74 -22.23 0.82 8.35
CA PRO A 74 -21.38 0.71 7.17
C PRO A 74 -20.08 -0.03 7.48
N PHE A 75 -19.58 -0.78 6.50
CA PHE A 75 -18.25 -1.38 6.47
C PHE A 75 -17.75 -1.46 5.03
N PHE A 76 -16.43 -1.58 4.84
CA PHE A 76 -15.81 -1.46 3.52
C PHE A 76 -15.08 -2.74 3.11
N VAL A 77 -15.17 -3.07 1.82
CA VAL A 77 -14.46 -4.20 1.22
C VAL A 77 -13.67 -3.69 0.01
N PRO A 78 -12.35 -3.95 -0.08
CA PRO A 78 -11.57 -3.55 -1.24
C PRO A 78 -11.82 -4.46 -2.44
N ASP A 79 -11.56 -3.98 -3.65
CA ASP A 79 -11.67 -4.77 -4.89
C ASP A 79 -10.61 -5.88 -4.99
N HIS A 80 -9.47 -5.70 -4.31
CA HIS A 80 -8.40 -6.68 -4.15
C HIS A 80 -7.72 -6.53 -2.78
N LEU A 81 -6.94 -7.52 -2.35
CA LEU A 81 -6.29 -7.46 -1.04
C LEU A 81 -5.20 -6.37 -1.01
N PRO A 82 -5.16 -5.49 0.01
CA PRO A 82 -4.13 -4.46 0.11
C PRO A 82 -2.73 -5.07 0.27
N ARG A 83 -1.69 -4.34 -0.15
CA ARG A 83 -0.29 -4.74 0.00
C ARG A 83 0.48 -3.62 0.69
N LEU A 84 1.00 -3.89 1.87
CA LEU A 84 1.81 -2.94 2.62
C LEU A 84 3.29 -3.15 2.33
N SER A 85 4.08 -2.11 2.58
CA SER A 85 5.53 -2.29 2.67
C SER A 85 5.87 -3.22 3.84
N LEU A 86 7.01 -3.93 3.78
CA LEU A 86 7.47 -4.75 4.92
C LEU A 86 7.64 -3.94 6.20
N ARG A 87 7.95 -2.64 6.08
CA ARG A 87 8.09 -1.77 7.25
C ARG A 87 6.73 -1.55 7.92
N ASP A 88 5.71 -1.28 7.13
CA ASP A 88 4.38 -0.92 7.64
C ASP A 88 3.61 -2.16 8.10
N ALA A 89 3.72 -3.28 7.36
CA ALA A 89 3.09 -4.56 7.69
C ALA A 89 3.54 -5.12 9.07
N PHE A 90 4.74 -4.75 9.53
CA PHE A 90 5.34 -5.21 10.79
C PHE A 90 5.57 -4.05 11.79
N ALA A 91 4.99 -2.87 11.54
CA ALA A 91 5.17 -1.71 12.39
C ALA A 91 4.48 -1.88 13.75
N THR A 92 4.93 -1.09 14.73
CA THR A 92 4.14 -0.84 15.94
C THR A 92 3.26 0.37 15.68
N VAL A 93 1.94 0.20 15.79
CA VAL A 93 0.95 1.21 15.41
C VAL A 93 0.02 1.54 16.58
N VAL A 94 -0.51 2.75 16.58
CA VAL A 94 -1.64 3.14 17.43
C VAL A 94 -2.82 3.35 16.50
N LEU A 95 -3.91 2.61 16.73
CA LEU A 95 -5.10 2.75 15.90
C LEU A 95 -5.80 4.09 16.20
N PRO A 96 -6.39 4.75 15.20
CA PRO A 96 -7.17 5.96 15.43
C PRO A 96 -8.32 5.72 16.42
N THR A 97 -8.64 6.72 17.24
CA THR A 97 -9.66 6.62 18.29
C THR A 97 -11.06 6.33 17.76
N HIS A 98 -11.37 6.69 16.51
CA HIS A 98 -12.66 6.37 15.88
C HIS A 98 -12.82 4.91 15.46
N VAL A 99 -11.70 4.16 15.42
CA VAL A 99 -11.64 2.74 15.06
C VAL A 99 -11.55 1.92 16.34
N ASP A 100 -10.72 2.37 17.29
CA ASP A 100 -10.60 1.76 18.61
C ASP A 100 -11.13 2.70 19.71
N TRP A 101 -12.43 2.64 19.94
CA TRP A 101 -13.13 3.42 20.98
C TRP A 101 -12.77 3.00 22.41
N SER A 102 -12.00 1.91 22.62
CA SER A 102 -11.61 1.45 23.96
C SER A 102 -10.72 2.45 24.71
N ALA A 103 -10.28 3.52 24.04
CA ALA A 103 -9.34 4.52 24.54
C ALA A 103 -8.01 3.92 25.03
N SER A 104 -7.74 2.65 24.75
CA SER A 104 -6.40 2.10 24.85
C SER A 104 -5.64 2.57 23.62
N SER A 105 -5.08 3.79 23.66
CA SER A 105 -4.03 4.23 22.72
C SER A 105 -2.74 3.39 22.86
N ALA A 106 -2.88 2.14 23.32
CA ALA A 106 -1.81 1.20 23.53
C ALA A 106 -1.23 0.84 22.17
N PRO A 107 0.08 1.04 21.97
CA PRO A 107 0.74 0.61 20.75
C PRO A 107 0.55 -0.90 20.56
N ARG A 108 0.20 -1.30 19.33
CA ARG A 108 0.06 -2.69 18.90
C ARG A 108 1.18 -3.02 17.93
N ALA A 109 1.99 -4.03 18.26
CA ALA A 109 3.03 -4.52 17.36
C ALA A 109 2.39 -5.43 16.30
N LEU A 110 2.28 -4.96 15.06
CA LEU A 110 1.77 -5.79 13.95
C LEU A 110 2.72 -6.95 13.61
N ALA A 111 3.97 -6.90 14.08
CA ALA A 111 4.90 -8.01 14.02
C ALA A 111 4.49 -9.20 14.91
N ASP A 112 3.78 -8.95 16.01
CA ASP A 112 3.22 -9.99 16.87
C ASP A 112 1.92 -10.53 16.23
N PRO A 113 1.82 -11.84 15.92
CA PRO A 113 0.66 -12.40 15.25
C PRO A 113 -0.66 -12.22 15.99
N GLN A 114 -0.65 -12.29 17.33
CA GLN A 114 -1.85 -12.14 18.15
C GLN A 114 -2.30 -10.67 18.19
N GLN A 115 -1.36 -9.74 18.35
CA GLN A 115 -1.69 -8.31 18.30
C GLN A 115 -2.15 -7.88 16.90
N ARG A 116 -1.54 -8.45 15.83
CA ARG A 116 -1.98 -8.23 14.44
C ARG A 116 -3.38 -8.76 14.20
N LEU A 117 -3.68 -9.98 14.64
CA LEU A 117 -5.02 -10.58 14.53
C LEU A 117 -6.08 -9.66 15.15
N LEU A 118 -5.84 -9.17 16.38
CA LEU A 118 -6.76 -8.26 17.07
C LEU A 118 -6.84 -6.89 16.39
N ALA A 119 -5.73 -6.35 15.88
CA ALA A 119 -5.75 -5.12 15.09
C ALA A 119 -6.60 -5.28 13.82
N TYR A 120 -6.46 -6.39 13.09
CA TYR A 120 -7.21 -6.65 11.87
C TYR A 120 -8.70 -6.82 12.17
N GLN A 121 -9.08 -7.51 13.26
CA GLN A 121 -10.48 -7.62 13.65
C GLN A 121 -11.14 -6.24 13.84
N VAL A 122 -10.45 -5.34 14.55
CA VAL A 122 -10.95 -3.98 14.80
C VAL A 122 -10.99 -3.18 13.50
N VAL A 123 -9.90 -3.16 12.71
CA VAL A 123 -9.83 -2.36 11.48
C VAL A 123 -10.85 -2.83 10.44
N LEU A 124 -11.07 -4.14 10.28
CA LEU A 124 -12.05 -4.67 9.32
C LEU A 124 -13.51 -4.42 9.77
N ALA A 125 -13.75 -4.30 11.07
CA ALA A 125 -15.10 -4.09 11.61
C ALA A 125 -15.47 -2.60 11.80
N GLU A 126 -14.48 -1.76 12.08
CA GLU A 126 -14.67 -0.37 12.50
C GLU A 126 -13.98 0.64 11.58
N GLY A 127 -13.01 0.21 10.77
CA GLY A 127 -12.19 1.10 9.93
C GLY A 127 -12.81 1.44 8.58
N GLY A 128 -12.40 2.60 8.06
CA GLY A 128 -12.71 3.03 6.69
C GLY A 128 -11.64 2.60 5.69
N PRO A 129 -11.77 3.04 4.42
CA PRO A 129 -10.78 2.80 3.36
C PRO A 129 -9.35 3.17 3.76
N ASP A 130 -9.17 4.30 4.45
CA ASP A 130 -7.85 4.81 4.85
C ASP A 130 -7.20 3.89 5.89
N GLU A 131 -7.93 3.44 6.92
CA GLU A 131 -7.40 2.52 7.92
C GLU A 131 -7.12 1.13 7.38
N ILE A 132 -8.02 0.61 6.52
CA ILE A 132 -7.79 -0.68 5.88
C ILE A 132 -6.51 -0.61 5.03
N SER A 133 -6.36 0.46 4.25
CA SER A 133 -5.18 0.68 3.39
C SER A 133 -3.89 0.94 4.17
N ALA A 134 -3.98 1.46 5.40
CA ALA A 134 -2.83 1.78 6.23
C ALA A 134 -2.34 0.59 7.08
N TYR A 135 -3.24 -0.30 7.50
CA TYR A 135 -2.93 -1.29 8.53
C TYR A 135 -3.07 -2.75 8.09
N VAL A 136 -3.85 -3.06 7.05
CA VAL A 136 -4.11 -4.44 6.64
C VAL A 136 -3.17 -4.83 5.49
N ASP A 137 -2.34 -5.86 5.67
CA ASP A 137 -1.63 -6.52 4.58
C ASP A 137 -2.36 -7.80 4.17
N GLY A 138 -2.61 -7.94 2.88
CA GLY A 138 -3.38 -9.05 2.31
C GLY A 138 -2.79 -10.43 2.58
N ALA A 139 -1.47 -10.60 2.54
CA ALA A 139 -0.86 -11.91 2.77
C ALA A 139 -0.92 -12.28 4.25
N LEU A 140 -0.69 -11.31 5.13
CA LEU A 140 -0.83 -11.52 6.58
C LEU A 140 -2.30 -11.71 6.99
N LEU A 141 -3.24 -11.10 6.27
CA LEU A 141 -4.66 -11.31 6.50
C LEU A 141 -5.08 -12.72 6.07
N ILE A 142 -4.61 -13.22 4.92
CA ILE A 142 -4.85 -14.60 4.49
C ILE A 142 -4.39 -15.59 5.56
N ASP A 143 -3.16 -15.41 6.07
CA ASP A 143 -2.59 -16.24 7.13
C ASP A 143 -3.44 -16.20 8.42
N ALA A 144 -3.92 -15.01 8.81
CA ALA A 144 -4.76 -14.81 9.97
C ALA A 144 -6.25 -15.19 9.78
N TRP A 145 -6.72 -15.35 8.54
CA TRP A 145 -8.14 -15.50 8.19
C TRP A 145 -8.87 -16.69 8.84
N PRO A 146 -8.23 -17.85 9.05
CA PRO A 146 -8.85 -18.97 9.76
C PRO A 146 -9.18 -18.65 11.22
N GLU A 147 -8.35 -17.84 11.88
CA GLU A 147 -8.47 -17.50 13.30
C GLU A 147 -9.21 -16.18 13.55
N ILE A 148 -9.37 -15.35 12.52
CA ILE A 148 -9.98 -14.03 12.67
C ILE A 148 -11.47 -14.14 13.00
N PHE A 149 -11.88 -13.52 14.11
CA PHE A 149 -13.28 -13.43 14.49
C PHE A 149 -13.89 -12.13 13.98
N LEU A 150 -14.82 -12.25 13.02
CA LEU A 150 -15.52 -11.11 12.42
C LEU A 150 -17.03 -11.32 12.46
N PRO A 151 -17.83 -10.24 12.52
CA PRO A 151 -19.27 -10.33 12.29
C PRO A 151 -19.58 -11.03 10.97
N LYS A 152 -20.64 -11.84 10.95
CA LYS A 152 -20.97 -12.73 9.84
C LYS A 152 -21.07 -12.00 8.49
N ASP A 153 -21.67 -10.81 8.48
CA ASP A 153 -21.85 -10.03 7.25
C ASP A 153 -20.51 -9.56 6.68
N ILE A 154 -19.60 -9.08 7.53
CA ILE A 154 -18.24 -8.67 7.14
C ILE A 154 -17.44 -9.87 6.65
N ARG A 155 -17.43 -10.98 7.42
CA ARG A 155 -16.70 -12.20 7.03
C ARG A 155 -17.17 -12.72 5.68
N ARG A 156 -18.49 -12.75 5.45
CA ARG A 156 -19.08 -13.18 4.17
C ARG A 156 -18.70 -12.25 3.01
N ALA A 157 -18.68 -10.94 3.23
CA ALA A 157 -18.38 -9.96 2.19
C ALA A 157 -16.89 -9.95 1.80
N TRP A 158 -15.99 -10.21 2.75
CA TRP A 158 -14.55 -10.34 2.51
C TRP A 158 -14.12 -11.71 1.97
N GLN A 159 -14.87 -12.78 2.22
CA GLN A 159 -14.49 -14.13 1.80
C GLN A 159 -14.16 -14.25 0.30
N PRO A 160 -14.91 -13.66 -0.65
CA PRO A 160 -14.62 -13.78 -2.08
C PRO A 160 -13.25 -13.21 -2.49
N ILE A 161 -12.78 -12.13 -1.84
CA ILE A 161 -11.46 -11.54 -2.16
C ILE A 161 -10.32 -12.34 -1.51
N ILE A 162 -10.58 -13.02 -0.40
CA ILE A 162 -9.64 -13.98 0.20
C ILE A 162 -9.51 -15.22 -0.69
N ASP A 163 -10.63 -15.79 -1.12
CA ASP A 163 -10.64 -16.99 -1.97
C ASP A 163 -9.95 -16.73 -3.31
N ARG A 164 -10.22 -15.58 -3.94
CA ARG A 164 -9.59 -15.22 -5.22
C ARG A 164 -8.07 -15.08 -5.13
N ALA A 165 -7.53 -14.72 -3.96
CA ALA A 165 -6.09 -14.56 -3.79
C ALA A 165 -5.34 -15.89 -3.64
N LEU A 166 -6.05 -17.01 -3.44
CA LEU A 166 -5.49 -18.34 -3.20
C LEU A 166 -5.60 -19.30 -4.40
N VAL A 167 -6.14 -18.84 -5.53
CA VAL A 167 -6.36 -19.61 -6.77
C VAL A 167 -5.54 -19.02 -7.90
#